data_AF-A0A521NAB7-F1
#
_entry.id   AF-A0A521NAB7-F1
#
_cell.length_a   1.000
_cell.length_b   1.000
_cell.length_c   1.000
_cell.angle_alpha   90.00
_cell.angle_beta   90.00
_cell.angle_gamma   90.00
#
_symmetry.space_group_name_H-M   'P 1'
#
loop_
_entity.id
_entity.type
_entity.pdbx_description
1 polymer ?
#
loop_
_entity_poly.entity_id
_entity_poly.type
_entity_poly.pdbx_seq_one_letter_code
_entity_poly.pdbx_strand_id
1 'polypeptide(L)'
;MRLCAVLFFLLLSSLPVLAQMNETEAKASYMLAEENYGKGNYPVALTFLKNAKANLGGANCKILYLQIQIESELAKTKKNYRDSLLNTITAFQNSPDIKDFNEDKVLEVVKMKLEIAQKAAEEAALLAEQKLAEEAKSAKTFKDWRFTAGLNVGLTVKEAEKMYPAFFRRTKTEVSQDYPGLEMITSKPVSGSNYTTTASVFVKNNKIVGNRLLLEYEEGDSKKNNYETFKKSMLDERDRNNKLFGFEAISLPSVDGLGFVWKKKGKTFTRIWTSITKKGDGFYGVYVSDIVDESN
;
A
#
# COMPACT_ATOMS: atom_id res chain seq x y z
N MET A 1 31.69 -65.85 24.41
CA MET A 1 31.94 -64.84 23.35
C MET A 1 31.29 -65.15 22.00
N ARG A 2 31.20 -66.41 21.53
CA ARG A 2 30.58 -66.73 20.22
C ARG A 2 29.06 -66.46 20.14
N LEU A 3 28.33 -66.57 21.25
CA LEU A 3 26.87 -66.33 21.28
C LEU A 3 26.50 -64.84 21.16
N CYS A 4 27.30 -63.93 21.74
CA CYS A 4 27.06 -62.48 21.67
C CYS A 4 27.32 -61.90 20.28
N ALA A 5 28.27 -62.47 19.52
CA ALA A 5 28.56 -62.02 18.16
C ALA A 5 27.42 -62.35 17.18
N VAL A 6 26.74 -63.49 17.37
CA VAL A 6 25.59 -63.90 16.53
C VAL A 6 24.36 -63.03 16.82
N LEU A 7 24.11 -62.66 18.09
CA LEU A 7 23.00 -61.78 18.46
C LEU A 7 23.17 -60.36 17.90
N PHE A 8 24.40 -59.83 17.87
CA PHE A 8 24.69 -58.50 17.32
C PHE A 8 24.53 -58.47 15.79
N PHE A 9 24.88 -59.55 15.09
CA PHE A 9 24.72 -59.68 13.64
C PHE A 9 23.25 -59.82 13.21
N LEU A 10 22.41 -60.48 14.02
CA LEU A 10 20.97 -60.61 13.78
C LEU A 10 20.20 -59.28 13.99
N LEU A 11 20.60 -58.47 14.98
CA LEU A 11 20.00 -57.15 15.23
C LEU A 11 20.32 -56.11 14.15
N LEU A 12 21.44 -56.26 13.43
CA LEU A 12 21.81 -55.39 12.30
C LEU A 12 21.06 -55.75 11.00
N SER A 13 20.48 -56.95 10.91
CA SER A 13 19.78 -57.43 9.71
C SER A 13 18.33 -56.97 9.58
N SER A 14 17.74 -56.36 10.62
CA SER A 14 16.34 -55.85 10.61
C SER A 14 16.21 -54.36 10.26
N LEU A 15 17.31 -53.62 10.18
CA LEU A 15 17.33 -52.21 9.76
C LEU A 15 16.96 -51.94 8.27
N PRO A 16 17.21 -52.83 7.28
CA PRO A 16 16.96 -52.48 5.88
C PRO A 16 15.47 -52.40 5.51
N VAL A 17 14.57 -53.04 6.27
CA VAL A 17 13.14 -53.09 5.94
C VAL A 17 12.47 -51.71 6.11
N LEU A 18 12.87 -50.92 7.11
CA LEU A 18 12.33 -49.58 7.34
C LEU A 18 12.84 -48.55 6.32
N ALA A 19 14.08 -48.71 5.83
CA ALA A 19 14.63 -47.83 4.80
C ALA A 19 13.92 -48.03 3.44
N GLN A 20 13.53 -49.27 3.12
CA GLN A 20 12.95 -49.62 1.82
C GLN A 20 11.49 -49.16 1.66
N MET A 21 10.70 -49.14 2.74
CA MET A 21 9.35 -48.57 2.73
C MET A 21 9.37 -47.05 2.49
N ASN A 22 10.26 -46.33 3.18
CA ASN A 22 10.38 -44.87 3.05
C ASN A 22 10.73 -44.43 1.62
N GLU A 23 11.58 -45.18 0.92
CA GLU A 23 11.95 -44.88 -0.47
C GLU A 23 10.77 -45.05 -1.44
N THR A 24 9.93 -46.07 -1.22
CA THR A 24 8.75 -46.32 -2.06
C THR A 24 7.69 -45.23 -1.88
N GLU A 25 7.43 -44.84 -0.63
CA GLU A 25 6.50 -43.74 -0.32
C GLU A 25 7.04 -42.38 -0.80
N ALA A 26 8.35 -42.17 -0.75
CA ALA A 26 8.97 -40.97 -1.32
C ALA A 26 8.76 -40.89 -2.83
N LYS A 27 8.95 -42.00 -3.56
CA LYS A 27 8.70 -42.08 -5.00
C LYS A 27 7.23 -41.82 -5.34
N ALA A 28 6.30 -42.44 -4.62
CA ALA A 28 4.87 -42.21 -4.79
C ALA A 28 4.50 -40.75 -4.52
N SER A 29 5.01 -40.15 -3.44
CA SER A 29 4.79 -38.74 -3.11
C SER A 29 5.35 -37.81 -4.18
N TYR A 30 6.55 -38.11 -4.71
CA TYR A 30 7.13 -37.33 -5.79
C TYR A 30 6.29 -37.41 -7.08
N MET A 31 5.81 -38.61 -7.46
CA MET A 31 4.94 -38.78 -8.63
C MET A 31 3.62 -38.01 -8.47
N LEU A 32 3.01 -38.04 -7.28
CA LEU A 32 1.81 -37.25 -6.97
C LEU A 32 2.08 -35.74 -7.04
N ALA A 33 3.28 -35.30 -6.66
CA ALA A 33 3.70 -33.91 -6.82
C ALA A 33 3.80 -33.52 -8.31
N GLU A 34 4.41 -34.36 -9.15
CA GLU A 34 4.49 -34.14 -10.61
C GLU A 34 3.10 -34.09 -11.26
N GLU A 35 2.21 -35.01 -10.89
CA GLU A 35 0.84 -35.04 -11.41
C GLU A 35 0.07 -33.77 -11.02
N ASN A 36 0.17 -33.34 -9.77
CA ASN A 36 -0.50 -32.12 -9.31
C ASN A 36 0.13 -30.86 -9.91
N TYR A 37 1.44 -30.84 -10.14
CA TYR A 37 2.11 -29.77 -10.88
C TYR A 37 1.57 -29.68 -12.31
N GLY A 38 1.49 -30.81 -13.03
CA GLY A 38 0.92 -30.85 -14.39
C GLY A 38 -0.54 -30.41 -14.48
N LYS A 39 -1.30 -30.55 -13.38
CA LYS A 39 -2.68 -30.06 -13.23
C LYS A 39 -2.79 -28.58 -12.82
N GLY A 40 -1.68 -27.90 -12.53
CA GLY A 40 -1.67 -26.53 -12.01
C GLY A 40 -2.02 -26.40 -10.53
N ASN A 41 -2.13 -27.53 -9.79
CA ASN A 41 -2.46 -27.57 -8.36
C ASN A 41 -1.21 -27.36 -7.50
N TYR A 42 -0.55 -26.22 -7.67
CA TYR A 42 0.77 -25.93 -7.08
C TYR A 42 0.87 -26.08 -5.55
N PRO A 43 -0.11 -25.62 -4.73
CA PRO A 43 -0.03 -25.81 -3.27
C PRO A 43 -0.08 -27.29 -2.84
N VAL A 44 -0.86 -28.09 -3.58
CA VAL A 44 -0.98 -29.54 -3.34
C VAL A 44 0.31 -30.24 -3.78
N ALA A 45 0.87 -29.84 -4.93
CA ALA A 45 2.15 -30.34 -5.39
C ALA A 45 3.28 -30.10 -4.36
N LEU A 46 3.36 -28.90 -3.77
CA LEU A 46 4.33 -28.61 -2.69
C LEU A 46 4.13 -29.50 -1.45
N THR A 47 2.88 -29.83 -1.12
CA THR A 47 2.58 -30.70 0.02
C THR A 47 3.11 -32.11 -0.20
N PHE A 48 2.87 -32.68 -1.39
CA PHE A 48 3.42 -33.99 -1.75
C PHE A 48 4.94 -33.97 -1.87
N LEU A 49 5.51 -32.88 -2.39
CA LEU A 49 6.96 -32.73 -2.51
C LEU A 49 7.65 -32.64 -1.14
N LYS A 50 7.00 -31.99 -0.16
CA LYS A 50 7.44 -31.97 1.24
C LYS A 50 7.46 -33.38 1.84
N ASN A 51 6.46 -34.21 1.55
CA ASN A 51 6.41 -35.60 2.02
C ASN A 51 7.52 -36.44 1.38
N ALA A 52 7.76 -36.27 0.08
CA ALA A 52 8.87 -36.92 -0.61
C ALA A 52 10.23 -36.55 0.02
N LYS A 53 10.45 -35.26 0.30
CA LYS A 53 11.65 -34.77 0.98
C LYS A 53 11.83 -35.37 2.38
N ALA A 54 10.75 -35.45 3.16
CA ALA A 54 10.79 -36.01 4.51
C ALA A 54 11.16 -37.50 4.48
N ASN A 55 10.56 -38.27 3.57
CA ASN A 55 10.79 -39.71 3.46
C ASN A 55 12.19 -40.07 2.92
N LEU A 56 12.84 -39.17 2.18
CA LEU A 56 14.25 -39.33 1.75
C LEU A 56 15.28 -38.79 2.75
N GLY A 57 14.83 -38.18 3.87
CA GLY A 57 15.72 -37.55 4.85
C GLY A 57 16.40 -36.26 4.36
N GLY A 58 15.96 -35.70 3.23
CA GLY A 58 16.59 -34.55 2.61
C GLY A 58 16.05 -34.28 1.21
N ALA A 59 16.42 -33.13 0.65
CA ALA A 59 16.10 -32.80 -0.74
C ALA A 59 17.33 -33.05 -1.62
N ASN A 60 17.13 -33.79 -2.71
CA ASN A 60 18.11 -33.96 -3.78
C ASN A 60 17.78 -33.02 -4.95
N CYS A 61 18.62 -32.96 -5.98
CA CYS A 61 18.40 -32.08 -7.13
C CYS A 61 17.07 -32.32 -7.84
N LYS A 62 16.56 -33.57 -7.89
CA LYS A 62 15.24 -33.86 -8.49
C LYS A 62 14.10 -33.18 -7.74
N ILE A 63 14.08 -33.30 -6.41
CA ILE A 63 13.09 -32.65 -5.55
C ILE A 63 13.22 -31.14 -5.64
N LEU A 64 14.44 -30.62 -5.52
CA LEU A 64 14.69 -29.17 -5.55
C LEU A 64 14.31 -28.57 -6.91
N TYR A 65 14.58 -29.27 -8.01
CA TYR A 65 14.19 -28.83 -9.34
C TYR A 65 12.67 -28.71 -9.48
N LEU A 66 11.91 -29.74 -9.09
CA LEU A 66 10.45 -29.67 -9.14
C LEU A 66 9.91 -28.57 -8.20
N GLN A 67 10.54 -28.37 -7.04
CA GLN A 67 10.18 -27.29 -6.14
C GLN A 67 10.39 -25.91 -6.79
N ILE A 68 11.50 -25.71 -7.49
CA ILE A 68 11.79 -24.48 -8.25
C ILE A 68 10.71 -24.23 -9.30
N GLN A 69 10.30 -25.26 -10.05
CA GLN A 69 9.24 -25.14 -11.06
C GLN A 69 7.91 -24.71 -10.43
N ILE A 70 7.52 -25.34 -9.33
CA ILE A 70 6.28 -25.02 -8.62
C ILE A 70 6.32 -23.60 -8.02
N GLU A 71 7.42 -23.25 -7.34
CA GLU A 71 7.60 -21.94 -6.73
C GLU A 71 7.72 -20.82 -7.76
N SER A 72 8.28 -21.09 -8.94
CA SER A 72 8.32 -20.17 -10.08
C SER A 72 6.91 -19.83 -10.57
N GLU A 73 6.04 -20.82 -10.74
CA GLU A 73 4.64 -20.59 -11.11
C GLU A 73 3.88 -19.81 -10.03
N LEU A 74 4.11 -20.12 -8.76
CA LEU A 74 3.50 -19.40 -7.65
C LEU A 74 4.01 -17.95 -7.55
N ALA A 75 5.30 -17.72 -7.79
CA ALA A 75 5.93 -16.40 -7.74
C ALA A 75 5.39 -15.43 -8.82
N LYS A 76 4.81 -15.94 -9.92
CA LYS A 76 4.12 -15.10 -10.92
C LYS A 76 2.91 -14.36 -10.36
N THR A 77 2.25 -14.92 -9.34
CA THR A 77 1.00 -14.37 -8.78
C THR A 77 1.15 -13.94 -7.32
N LYS A 78 2.08 -14.54 -6.57
CA LYS A 78 2.24 -14.36 -5.13
C LYS A 78 3.66 -13.92 -4.80
N LYS A 79 3.81 -12.63 -4.46
CA LYS A 79 5.11 -11.98 -4.25
C LYS A 79 5.96 -12.64 -3.16
N ASN A 80 5.33 -13.22 -2.14
CA ASN A 80 6.00 -13.95 -1.05
C ASN A 80 6.69 -15.25 -1.48
N TYR A 81 6.39 -15.79 -2.66
CA TYR A 81 7.09 -16.97 -3.18
C TYR A 81 8.40 -16.62 -3.89
N ARG A 82 8.68 -15.34 -4.18
CA ARG A 82 9.93 -14.93 -4.83
C ARG A 82 11.16 -15.22 -3.95
N ASP A 83 11.07 -14.95 -2.66
CA ASP A 83 12.15 -15.23 -1.71
C ASP A 83 12.31 -16.74 -1.48
N SER A 84 11.19 -17.47 -1.39
CA SER A 84 11.20 -18.94 -1.31
C SER A 84 11.92 -19.54 -2.52
N LEU A 85 11.57 -19.09 -3.72
CA LEU A 85 12.17 -19.53 -4.98
C LEU A 85 13.68 -19.27 -5.00
N LEU A 86 14.14 -18.08 -4.60
CA LEU A 86 15.57 -17.76 -4.53
C LEU A 86 16.33 -18.66 -3.55
N ASN A 87 15.72 -18.97 -2.40
CA ASN A 87 16.29 -19.90 -1.43
C ASN A 87 16.39 -21.32 -1.99
N THR A 88 15.35 -21.80 -2.67
CA THR A 88 15.34 -23.13 -3.29
C THR A 88 16.33 -23.23 -4.45
N ILE A 89 16.45 -22.20 -5.29
CA ILE A 89 17.48 -22.11 -6.33
C ILE A 89 18.88 -22.19 -5.71
N THR A 90 19.12 -21.49 -4.62
CA THR A 90 20.40 -21.52 -3.91
C THR A 90 20.68 -22.90 -3.33
N ALA A 91 19.68 -23.55 -2.74
CA ALA A 91 19.79 -24.93 -2.25
C ALA A 91 20.09 -25.92 -3.38
N PHE A 92 19.45 -25.78 -4.54
CA PHE A 92 19.71 -26.58 -5.73
C PHE A 92 21.16 -26.42 -6.21
N GLN A 93 21.64 -25.18 -6.31
CA GLN A 93 23.01 -24.87 -6.74
C GLN A 93 24.08 -25.45 -5.80
N ASN A 94 23.76 -25.59 -4.52
CA ASN A 94 24.66 -26.13 -3.50
C ASN A 94 24.44 -27.63 -3.22
N SER A 95 23.54 -28.30 -3.96
CA SER A 95 23.21 -29.70 -3.72
C SER A 95 24.38 -30.60 -4.10
N PRO A 96 24.74 -31.61 -3.28
CA PRO A 96 25.89 -32.47 -3.53
C PRO A 96 25.76 -33.29 -4.82
N ASP A 97 24.54 -33.56 -5.27
CA ASP A 97 24.21 -34.34 -6.48
C ASP A 97 24.03 -33.50 -7.74
N ILE A 98 24.31 -32.18 -7.71
CA ILE A 98 24.13 -31.30 -8.88
C ILE A 98 25.00 -31.68 -10.07
N LYS A 99 26.20 -32.25 -9.81
CA LYS A 99 27.16 -32.66 -10.85
C LYS A 99 26.65 -33.83 -11.69
N ASP A 100 25.78 -34.64 -11.10
CA ASP A 100 25.16 -35.81 -11.75
C ASP A 100 23.78 -35.48 -12.32
N PHE A 101 23.35 -34.23 -12.19
CA PHE A 101 22.06 -33.76 -12.69
C PHE A 101 22.17 -33.32 -14.15
N ASN A 102 21.05 -33.34 -14.86
CA ASN A 102 21.00 -32.96 -16.26
C ASN A 102 21.41 -31.48 -16.45
N GLU A 103 22.40 -31.24 -17.31
CA GLU A 103 23.01 -29.92 -17.54
C GLU A 103 22.00 -28.89 -18.06
N ASP A 104 21.11 -29.28 -18.98
CA ASP A 104 20.08 -28.38 -19.52
C ASP A 104 19.18 -27.83 -18.40
N LYS A 105 18.79 -28.69 -17.46
CA LYS A 105 17.98 -28.30 -16.30
C LYS A 105 18.77 -27.42 -15.32
N VAL A 106 20.06 -27.64 -15.17
CA VAL A 106 20.92 -26.76 -14.35
C VAL A 106 20.98 -25.36 -14.99
N LEU A 107 21.17 -25.28 -16.31
CA LEU A 107 21.18 -24.01 -17.04
C LEU A 107 19.84 -23.29 -16.95
N GLU A 108 18.72 -24.00 -17.01
CA GLU A 108 17.38 -23.44 -16.82
C GLU A 108 17.25 -22.74 -15.46
N VAL A 109 17.68 -23.40 -14.38
CA VAL A 109 17.65 -22.84 -13.02
C VAL A 109 18.56 -21.61 -12.91
N VAL A 110 19.74 -21.65 -13.51
CA VAL A 110 20.67 -20.49 -13.54
C VAL A 110 20.04 -19.31 -14.28
N LYS A 111 19.40 -19.56 -15.43
CA LYS A 111 18.69 -18.52 -16.19
C LYS A 111 17.57 -17.89 -15.36
N MET A 112 16.77 -18.71 -14.68
CA MET A 112 15.72 -18.23 -13.77
C MET A 112 16.27 -17.27 -12.70
N LYS A 113 17.43 -17.60 -12.09
CA LYS A 113 18.08 -16.74 -11.09
C LYS A 113 18.46 -15.37 -11.67
N LEU A 114 19.02 -15.35 -12.88
CA LEU A 114 19.44 -14.13 -13.56
C LEU A 114 18.24 -13.23 -13.91
N GLU A 115 17.15 -13.82 -14.43
CA GLU A 115 15.92 -13.09 -14.73
C GLU A 115 15.29 -12.46 -13.47
N ILE A 116 15.29 -13.19 -12.34
CA ILE A 116 14.78 -12.67 -11.07
C ILE A 116 15.61 -11.47 -10.59
N ALA A 117 16.93 -11.55 -10.71
CA ALA A 117 17.85 -10.48 -10.33
C ALA A 117 17.68 -9.24 -11.22
N GLN A 118 17.56 -9.44 -12.55
CA GLN A 118 17.33 -8.36 -13.50
C GLN A 118 16.03 -7.60 -13.19
N LYS A 119 14.91 -8.31 -13.01
CA LYS A 119 13.62 -7.69 -12.66
C LYS A 119 13.68 -6.91 -11.35
N ALA A 120 14.43 -7.40 -10.37
CA ALA A 120 14.60 -6.70 -9.09
C ALA A 120 15.37 -5.37 -9.28
N ALA A 121 16.39 -5.36 -10.13
CA ALA A 121 17.13 -4.15 -10.46
C ALA A 121 16.27 -3.13 -11.23
N GLU A 122 15.46 -3.60 -12.18
CA GLU A 122 14.51 -2.76 -12.94
C GLU A 122 13.45 -2.13 -12.02
N GLU A 123 12.84 -2.92 -11.12
CA GLU A 123 11.89 -2.43 -10.11
C GLU A 123 12.52 -1.36 -9.21
N ALA A 124 13.76 -1.58 -8.74
CA ALA A 124 14.47 -0.64 -7.88
C ALA A 124 14.81 0.67 -8.61
N ALA A 125 15.23 0.60 -9.88
CA ALA A 125 15.51 1.78 -10.70
C ALA A 125 14.23 2.60 -10.96
N LEU A 126 13.11 1.94 -11.27
CA LEU A 126 11.83 2.60 -11.47
C LEU A 126 11.31 3.27 -10.18
N LEU A 127 11.50 2.63 -9.02
CA LEU A 127 11.15 3.22 -7.73
C LEU A 127 12.02 4.45 -7.42
N ALA A 128 13.30 4.41 -7.75
CA ALA A 128 14.22 5.55 -7.59
C ALA A 128 13.83 6.71 -8.52
N GLU A 129 13.47 6.43 -9.77
CA GLU A 129 12.98 7.43 -10.73
C GLU A 129 11.64 8.03 -10.26
N GLN A 130 10.70 7.22 -9.77
CA GLN A 130 9.45 7.69 -9.18
C GLN A 130 9.70 8.60 -7.98
N LYS A 131 10.63 8.21 -7.10
CA LYS A 131 10.99 9.01 -5.93
C LYS A 131 11.62 10.35 -6.32
N LEU A 132 12.53 10.35 -7.30
CA LEU A 132 13.12 11.58 -7.84
C LEU A 132 12.06 12.45 -8.56
N ALA A 133 11.11 11.84 -9.26
CA ALA A 133 9.99 12.54 -9.90
C ALA A 133 8.98 13.08 -8.89
N GLU A 134 8.73 12.38 -7.77
CA GLU A 134 7.93 12.85 -6.65
C GLU A 134 8.61 13.97 -5.87
N GLU A 135 9.92 13.90 -5.68
CA GLU A 135 10.75 14.96 -5.08
C GLU A 135 10.81 16.20 -5.99
N ALA A 136 10.89 16.02 -7.32
CA ALA A 136 10.79 17.10 -8.28
C ALA A 136 9.37 17.70 -8.38
N LYS A 137 8.32 16.87 -8.21
CA LYS A 137 6.93 17.33 -8.10
C LYS A 137 6.70 18.09 -6.80
N SER A 138 7.18 17.59 -5.66
CA SER A 138 6.99 18.22 -4.35
C SER A 138 7.66 19.60 -4.28
N ALA A 139 8.85 19.77 -4.87
CA ALA A 139 9.51 21.07 -5.02
C ALA A 139 8.71 22.10 -5.85
N LYS A 140 7.81 21.63 -6.73
CA LYS A 140 6.91 22.46 -7.56
C LYS A 140 5.54 22.70 -6.89
N THR A 141 5.21 22.02 -5.79
CA THR A 141 3.85 21.96 -5.23
C THR A 141 3.46 23.11 -4.30
N PHE A 142 4.18 24.24 -4.33
CA PHE A 142 3.65 25.50 -3.80
C PHE A 142 2.87 26.31 -4.86
N LYS A 143 2.91 25.89 -6.13
CA LYS A 143 2.22 26.57 -7.25
C LYS A 143 0.93 25.90 -7.72
N ASP A 144 0.58 24.71 -7.22
CA ASP A 144 -0.56 23.94 -7.76
C ASP A 144 -1.44 23.24 -6.70
N TRP A 145 -1.89 23.99 -5.70
CA TRP A 145 -2.86 23.50 -4.70
C TRP A 145 -4.33 23.53 -5.19
N ARG A 146 -4.58 23.95 -6.45
CA ARG A 146 -5.90 24.33 -7.03
C ARG A 146 -6.95 23.20 -7.18
N PHE A 147 -7.04 22.24 -6.28
CA PHE A 147 -7.95 21.10 -6.44
C PHE A 147 -9.05 20.96 -5.38
N THR A 148 -9.08 21.76 -4.31
CA THR A 148 -10.02 21.47 -3.22
C THR A 148 -11.39 22.17 -3.31
N ALA A 149 -11.64 23.03 -4.30
CA ALA A 149 -12.99 23.56 -4.54
C ALA A 149 -13.34 23.87 -6.01
N GLY A 150 -12.50 23.49 -6.98
CA GLY A 150 -12.79 23.69 -8.40
C GLY A 150 -12.79 25.14 -8.92
N LEU A 151 -12.55 26.13 -8.07
CA LEU A 151 -12.52 27.56 -8.41
C LEU A 151 -11.07 28.08 -8.42
N ASN A 152 -10.64 28.65 -9.54
CA ASN A 152 -9.26 29.09 -9.72
C ASN A 152 -8.99 30.42 -9.00
N VAL A 153 -8.06 30.41 -8.03
CA VAL A 153 -7.50 31.63 -7.44
C VAL A 153 -6.88 32.51 -8.52
N GLY A 154 -7.10 33.82 -8.40
CA GLY A 154 -6.66 34.85 -9.33
C GLY A 154 -7.72 35.29 -10.34
N LEU A 155 -8.79 34.50 -10.54
CA LEU A 155 -9.93 34.91 -11.37
C LEU A 155 -10.66 36.08 -10.73
N THR A 156 -11.21 36.96 -11.56
CA THR A 156 -12.22 37.92 -11.09
C THR A 156 -13.52 37.18 -10.75
N VAL A 157 -14.34 37.76 -9.86
CA VAL A 157 -15.64 37.19 -9.50
C VAL A 157 -16.50 36.97 -10.75
N LYS A 158 -16.51 37.94 -11.68
CA LYS A 158 -17.25 37.88 -12.94
C LYS A 158 -16.80 36.72 -13.86
N GLU A 159 -15.50 36.47 -13.95
CA GLU A 159 -14.99 35.33 -14.73
C GLU A 159 -15.37 34.00 -14.10
N ALA A 160 -15.27 33.90 -12.77
CA ALA A 160 -15.67 32.72 -12.03
C ALA A 160 -17.19 32.47 -12.13
N GLU A 161 -18.02 33.51 -12.06
CA GLU A 161 -19.47 33.44 -12.26
C GLU A 161 -19.83 32.88 -13.64
N LYS A 162 -19.13 33.34 -14.69
CA LYS A 162 -19.34 32.85 -16.06
C LYS A 162 -18.97 31.37 -16.19
N MET A 163 -17.89 30.94 -15.55
CA MET A 163 -17.41 29.55 -15.62
C MET A 163 -18.21 28.60 -14.74
N TYR A 164 -18.68 29.06 -13.58
CA TYR A 164 -19.31 28.24 -12.55
C TYR A 164 -20.66 28.83 -12.10
N PRO A 165 -21.61 29.07 -13.03
CA PRO A 165 -22.84 29.80 -12.74
C PRO A 165 -23.70 29.12 -11.67
N ALA A 166 -23.63 27.79 -11.53
CA ALA A 166 -24.36 27.04 -10.52
C ALA A 166 -23.91 27.38 -9.08
N PHE A 167 -22.62 27.63 -8.88
CA PHE A 167 -22.07 28.04 -7.58
C PHE A 167 -22.64 29.41 -7.18
N PHE A 168 -22.62 30.36 -8.12
CA PHE A 168 -22.97 31.75 -7.87
C PHE A 168 -24.48 32.05 -7.89
N ARG A 169 -25.33 31.11 -8.32
CA ARG A 169 -26.79 31.32 -8.46
C ARG A 169 -27.54 31.53 -7.14
N ARG A 170 -27.00 31.08 -6.01
CA ARG A 170 -27.66 31.08 -4.69
C ARG A 170 -26.65 31.34 -3.57
N THR A 171 -25.95 32.47 -3.65
CA THR A 171 -24.86 32.78 -2.73
C THR A 171 -25.28 33.65 -1.56
N LYS A 172 -24.54 33.51 -0.45
CA LYS A 172 -24.48 34.49 0.63
C LYS A 172 -23.12 35.19 0.56
N THR A 173 -23.12 36.51 0.59
CA THR A 173 -21.91 37.32 0.72
C THR A 173 -21.80 37.82 2.15
N GLU A 174 -20.64 37.61 2.78
CA GLU A 174 -20.34 38.10 4.13
C GLU A 174 -18.86 38.45 4.28
N VAL A 175 -18.51 39.17 5.33
CA VAL A 175 -17.09 39.38 5.67
C VAL A 175 -16.57 38.11 6.35
N SER A 176 -15.41 37.62 5.91
CA SER A 176 -14.79 36.45 6.55
C SER A 176 -14.39 36.76 7.98
N GLN A 177 -14.83 35.91 8.91
CA GLN A 177 -14.42 35.99 10.32
C GLN A 177 -12.98 35.47 10.51
N ASP A 178 -12.58 34.45 9.75
CA ASP A 178 -11.26 33.82 9.86
C ASP A 178 -10.17 34.60 9.14
N TYR A 179 -10.55 35.40 8.13
CA TYR A 179 -9.65 36.23 7.35
C TYR A 179 -10.18 37.67 7.27
N PRO A 180 -9.95 38.49 8.32
CA PRO A 180 -10.44 39.86 8.37
C PRO A 180 -10.04 40.69 7.15
N GLY A 181 -11.01 41.41 6.58
CA GLY A 181 -10.79 42.23 5.38
C GLY A 181 -10.99 41.48 4.05
N LEU A 182 -11.30 40.18 4.09
CA LEU A 182 -11.74 39.43 2.92
C LEU A 182 -13.27 39.33 2.89
N GLU A 183 -13.84 39.49 1.70
CA GLU A 183 -15.22 39.09 1.42
C GLU A 183 -15.26 37.56 1.22
N MET A 184 -16.33 36.90 1.65
CA MET A 184 -16.56 35.49 1.46
C MET A 184 -17.89 35.29 0.73
N ILE A 185 -17.83 34.61 -0.41
CA ILE A 185 -19.00 34.23 -1.20
C ILE A 185 -19.21 32.73 -1.02
N THR A 186 -20.34 32.35 -0.43
CA THR A 186 -20.64 30.97 -0.04
C THR A 186 -21.75 30.37 -0.90
N SER A 187 -21.56 29.15 -1.39
CA SER A 187 -22.54 28.39 -2.16
C SER A 187 -23.73 27.96 -1.31
N LYS A 188 -24.81 27.52 -1.97
CA LYS A 188 -25.84 26.74 -1.29
C LYS A 188 -25.23 25.42 -0.76
N PRO A 189 -25.64 24.93 0.42
CA PRO A 189 -25.26 23.60 0.89
C PRO A 189 -25.76 22.49 -0.06
N VAL A 190 -24.93 21.47 -0.23
CA VAL A 190 -25.22 20.26 -1.02
C VAL A 190 -25.02 19.04 -0.14
N SER A 191 -26.10 18.28 0.08
CA SER A 191 -26.05 17.05 0.88
C SER A 191 -25.56 15.87 0.04
N GLY A 192 -24.53 15.20 0.54
CA GLY A 192 -24.05 13.90 0.08
C GLY A 192 -24.67 12.74 0.89
N SER A 193 -24.07 11.56 0.78
CA SER A 193 -24.57 10.32 1.41
C SER A 193 -24.43 10.27 2.94
N ASN A 194 -23.54 11.09 3.50
CA ASN A 194 -23.18 11.07 4.92
C ASN A 194 -22.64 12.43 5.45
N TYR A 195 -22.72 13.48 4.63
CA TYR A 195 -22.32 14.82 5.01
C TYR A 195 -23.01 15.87 4.13
N THR A 196 -23.16 17.07 4.67
CA THR A 196 -23.55 18.26 3.90
C THR A 196 -22.30 19.10 3.61
N THR A 197 -22.15 19.52 2.35
CA THR A 197 -21.00 20.30 1.87
C THR A 197 -21.41 21.73 1.57
N THR A 198 -20.62 22.67 2.07
CA THR A 198 -20.70 24.08 1.71
C THR A 198 -19.34 24.53 1.17
N ALA A 199 -19.32 25.12 -0.02
CA ALA A 199 -18.10 25.67 -0.61
C ALA A 199 -18.16 27.19 -0.58
N SER A 200 -17.03 27.85 -0.30
CA SER A 200 -16.92 29.31 -0.31
C SER A 200 -15.67 29.76 -1.03
N VAL A 201 -15.69 31.00 -1.54
CA VAL A 201 -14.50 31.67 -2.05
C VAL A 201 -14.22 32.94 -1.26
N PHE A 202 -12.94 33.21 -1.03
CA PHE A 202 -12.49 34.47 -0.45
C PHE A 202 -12.15 35.43 -1.57
N VAL A 203 -12.64 36.66 -1.46
CA VAL A 203 -12.54 37.71 -2.46
C VAL A 203 -11.86 38.93 -1.86
N LYS A 204 -10.91 39.48 -2.61
CA LYS A 204 -10.25 40.76 -2.34
C LYS A 204 -10.09 41.51 -3.64
N ASN A 205 -10.44 42.79 -3.66
CA ASN A 205 -10.34 43.63 -4.86
C ASN A 205 -11.00 42.98 -6.11
N ASN A 206 -12.18 42.38 -5.92
CA ASN A 206 -12.94 41.67 -6.97
C ASN A 206 -12.23 40.44 -7.58
N LYS A 207 -11.19 39.91 -6.92
CA LYS A 207 -10.50 38.68 -7.31
C LYS A 207 -10.63 37.61 -6.25
N ILE A 208 -10.76 36.36 -6.68
CA ILE A 208 -10.72 35.19 -5.81
C ILE A 208 -9.29 35.03 -5.33
N VAL A 209 -9.08 35.14 -4.02
CA VAL A 209 -7.78 34.97 -3.36
C VAL A 209 -7.68 33.66 -2.58
N GLY A 210 -8.80 32.95 -2.43
CA GLY A 210 -8.82 31.68 -1.73
C GLY A 210 -10.15 30.95 -1.85
N ASN A 211 -10.21 29.76 -1.28
CA ASN A 211 -11.44 28.98 -1.16
C ASN A 211 -11.51 28.25 0.17
N ARG A 212 -12.74 27.91 0.55
CA ARG A 212 -13.09 27.10 1.71
C ARG A 212 -14.03 25.98 1.31
N LEU A 213 -13.83 24.83 1.93
CA LEU A 213 -14.75 23.72 1.95
C LEU A 213 -15.12 23.44 3.40
N LEU A 214 -16.41 23.39 3.68
CA LEU A 214 -16.98 23.02 4.96
C LEU A 214 -17.80 21.75 4.77
N LEU A 215 -17.48 20.71 5.54
CA LEU A 215 -18.19 19.43 5.56
C LEU A 215 -18.83 19.22 6.93
N GLU A 216 -20.14 19.06 6.96
CA GLU A 216 -20.92 18.79 8.16
C GLU A 216 -21.37 17.33 8.13
N TYR A 217 -20.84 16.53 9.04
CA TYR A 217 -21.26 15.15 9.26
C TYR A 217 -22.39 15.16 10.28
N GLU A 218 -23.57 14.68 9.89
CA GLU A 218 -24.76 14.71 10.73
C GLU A 218 -24.77 13.55 11.73
N GLU A 219 -25.41 13.76 12.89
CA GLU A 219 -25.46 12.74 13.96
C GLU A 219 -26.08 11.42 13.49
N GLY A 220 -27.09 11.48 12.61
CA GLY A 220 -27.76 10.30 12.06
C GLY A 220 -26.83 9.36 11.29
N ASP A 221 -25.70 9.89 10.79
CA ASP A 221 -24.73 9.16 9.99
C ASP A 221 -23.52 8.66 10.80
N SER A 222 -23.50 8.88 12.12
CA SER A 222 -22.30 8.61 12.94
C SER A 222 -21.80 7.16 12.83
N LYS A 223 -22.73 6.20 12.66
CA LYS A 223 -22.41 4.77 12.51
C LYS A 223 -21.69 4.44 11.20
N LYS A 224 -21.76 5.31 10.19
CA LYS A 224 -21.08 5.14 8.90
C LYS A 224 -19.62 5.61 8.95
N ASN A 225 -19.22 6.36 9.99
CA ASN A 225 -17.92 7.01 10.06
C ASN A 225 -17.11 6.45 11.24
N ASN A 226 -16.02 5.73 10.99
CA ASN A 226 -15.17 5.20 12.07
C ASN A 226 -14.17 6.26 12.57
N TYR A 227 -14.21 6.60 13.85
CA TYR A 227 -13.40 7.70 14.41
C TYR A 227 -11.89 7.44 14.37
N GLU A 228 -11.42 6.25 14.73
CA GLU A 228 -9.98 5.96 14.80
C GLU A 228 -9.35 5.90 13.40
N THR A 229 -10.04 5.27 12.44
CA THR A 229 -9.66 5.27 11.02
C THR A 229 -9.57 6.70 10.50
N PHE A 230 -10.55 7.53 10.86
CA PHE A 230 -10.61 8.92 10.48
C PHE A 230 -9.43 9.74 11.06
N LYS A 231 -9.19 9.63 12.37
CA LYS A 231 -8.08 10.28 13.06
C LYS A 231 -6.74 9.94 12.43
N LYS A 232 -6.51 8.66 12.12
CA LYS A 232 -5.30 8.21 11.43
C LYS A 232 -5.17 8.86 10.05
N SER A 233 -6.25 8.89 9.26
CA SER A 233 -6.25 9.53 7.94
C SER A 233 -5.86 11.01 8.00
N MET A 234 -6.30 11.74 9.01
CA MET A 234 -5.95 13.15 9.22
C MET A 234 -4.48 13.36 9.55
N LEU A 235 -3.91 12.53 10.44
CA LEU A 235 -2.49 12.59 10.76
C LEU A 235 -1.62 12.21 9.55
N ASP A 236 -2.04 11.19 8.81
CA ASP A 236 -1.39 10.80 7.55
C ASP A 236 -1.46 11.95 6.52
N GLU A 237 -2.56 12.70 6.45
CA GLU A 237 -2.69 13.90 5.59
C GLU A 237 -1.76 15.02 6.04
N ARG A 238 -1.69 15.32 7.34
CA ARG A 238 -0.74 16.29 7.89
C ARG A 238 0.68 15.94 7.48
N ASP A 239 1.08 14.69 7.62
CA ASP A 239 2.45 14.27 7.31
C ASP A 239 2.75 14.33 5.81
N ARG A 240 1.77 13.98 4.96
CA ARG A 240 1.88 14.20 3.51
C ARG A 240 2.05 15.68 3.17
N ASN A 241 1.25 16.56 3.79
CA ASN A 241 1.31 17.99 3.56
C ASN A 241 2.62 18.62 4.08
N ASN A 242 3.13 18.16 5.22
CA ASN A 242 4.45 18.57 5.73
C ASN A 242 5.55 18.27 4.72
N LYS A 243 5.55 17.05 4.16
CA LYS A 243 6.49 16.67 3.09
C LYS A 243 6.29 17.51 1.84
N LEU A 244 5.03 17.74 1.45
CA LEU A 244 4.67 18.51 0.26
C LEU A 244 5.15 19.95 0.31
N PHE A 245 4.96 20.60 1.46
CA PHE A 245 5.31 22.01 1.63
C PHE A 245 6.77 22.21 2.05
N GLY A 246 7.42 21.14 2.53
CA GLY A 246 8.80 21.17 3.01
C GLY A 246 8.96 21.86 4.36
N PHE A 247 7.90 21.96 5.16
CA PHE A 247 7.91 22.46 6.53
C PHE A 247 6.70 21.93 7.31
N GLU A 248 6.82 21.90 8.63
CA GLU A 248 5.77 21.38 9.51
C GLU A 248 4.59 22.34 9.67
N ALA A 249 3.41 21.75 9.84
CA ALA A 249 2.21 22.48 10.21
C ALA A 249 2.33 23.08 11.61
N ILE A 250 1.69 24.22 11.82
CA ILE A 250 1.36 24.73 13.14
C ILE A 250 0.10 23.99 13.61
N SER A 251 0.19 23.30 14.75
CA SER A 251 -0.97 22.67 15.37
C SER A 251 -1.90 23.73 15.94
N LEU A 252 -3.18 23.67 15.59
CA LEU A 252 -4.23 24.53 16.11
C LEU A 252 -4.93 23.89 17.31
N PRO A 253 -5.39 24.70 18.29
CA PRO A 253 -6.33 24.24 19.30
C PRO A 253 -7.61 23.74 18.60
N SER A 254 -7.84 22.44 18.66
CA SER A 254 -8.93 21.75 17.96
C SER A 254 -9.27 20.46 18.70
N VAL A 255 -10.43 19.87 18.37
CA VAL A 255 -10.87 18.61 19.01
C VAL A 255 -9.84 17.52 18.73
N ASP A 256 -9.30 16.93 19.80
CA ASP A 256 -8.28 15.88 19.76
C ASP A 256 -6.99 16.23 18.98
N GLY A 257 -6.69 17.53 18.81
CA GLY A 257 -5.47 18.03 18.15
C GLY A 257 -5.46 17.86 16.62
N LEU A 258 -6.64 17.80 15.99
CA LEU A 258 -6.82 17.57 14.54
C LEU A 258 -6.99 18.86 13.73
N GLY A 259 -6.21 19.88 14.07
CA GLY A 259 -6.19 21.18 13.46
C GLY A 259 -4.77 21.56 13.07
N PHE A 260 -4.57 21.89 11.81
CA PHE A 260 -3.26 22.10 11.21
C PHE A 260 -3.29 23.31 10.29
N VAL A 261 -2.29 24.18 10.42
CA VAL A 261 -2.09 25.33 9.54
C VAL A 261 -0.69 25.33 8.96
N TRP A 262 -0.59 25.45 7.65
CA TRP A 262 0.64 25.73 6.94
C TRP A 262 0.60 27.17 6.45
N LYS A 263 1.48 28.01 7.00
CA LYS A 263 1.56 29.43 6.63
C LYS A 263 2.96 29.80 6.16
N LYS A 264 3.07 30.36 4.95
CA LYS A 264 4.34 30.83 4.38
C LYS A 264 4.11 31.96 3.38
N LYS A 265 4.80 33.09 3.58
CA LYS A 265 4.79 34.27 2.69
C LYS A 265 3.37 34.77 2.34
N GLY A 266 2.51 34.93 3.35
CA GLY A 266 1.13 35.40 3.16
C GLY A 266 0.18 34.37 2.54
N LYS A 267 0.63 33.15 2.29
CA LYS A 267 -0.24 32.03 1.89
C LYS A 267 -0.51 31.15 3.10
N THR A 268 -1.78 30.81 3.29
CA THR A 268 -2.27 30.02 4.40
C THR A 268 -3.05 28.84 3.86
N PHE A 269 -2.77 27.64 4.36
CA PHE A 269 -3.59 26.45 4.16
C PHE A 269 -3.97 25.90 5.52
N THR A 270 -5.27 25.72 5.73
CA THR A 270 -5.84 25.24 6.98
C THR A 270 -6.61 23.95 6.73
N ARG A 271 -6.45 23.02 7.67
CA ARG A 271 -7.24 21.80 7.82
C ARG A 271 -7.63 21.70 9.29
N ILE A 272 -8.90 21.87 9.63
CA ILE A 272 -9.35 21.88 11.01
C ILE A 272 -10.69 21.18 11.20
N TRP A 273 -10.78 20.37 12.25
CA TRP A 273 -12.06 19.97 12.81
C TRP A 273 -12.48 20.94 13.89
N THR A 274 -13.50 21.72 13.59
CA THR A 274 -14.04 22.70 14.52
C THR A 274 -14.90 22.02 15.59
N SER A 275 -15.49 20.86 15.27
CA SER A 275 -16.19 20.00 16.22
C SER A 275 -16.11 18.52 15.84
N ILE A 276 -15.99 17.63 16.83
CA ILE A 276 -16.15 16.18 16.66
C ILE A 276 -16.86 15.63 17.89
N THR A 277 -17.93 14.86 17.67
CA THR A 277 -18.62 14.13 18.72
C THR A 277 -18.55 12.63 18.44
N LYS A 278 -18.05 11.86 19.40
CA LYS A 278 -17.96 10.40 19.32
C LYS A 278 -19.27 9.75 19.77
N LYS A 279 -19.70 8.71 19.06
CA LYS A 279 -20.90 7.92 19.39
C LYS A 279 -20.62 6.44 19.14
N GLY A 280 -20.18 5.74 20.18
CA GLY A 280 -19.54 4.42 20.04
C GLY A 280 -18.25 4.54 19.22
N ASP A 281 -18.05 3.63 18.27
CA ASP A 281 -16.93 3.71 17.30
C ASP A 281 -17.16 4.77 16.20
N GLY A 282 -18.35 5.36 16.19
CA GLY A 282 -18.83 6.34 15.22
C GLY A 282 -18.46 7.79 15.55
N PHE A 283 -18.55 8.70 14.58
CA PHE A 283 -18.49 10.14 14.84
C PHE A 283 -19.34 11.00 13.90
N TYR A 284 -19.66 12.20 14.38
CA TYR A 284 -20.24 13.30 13.61
C TYR A 284 -19.58 14.62 14.02
N GLY A 285 -19.74 15.69 13.24
CA GLY A 285 -19.03 16.95 13.51
C GLY A 285 -18.79 17.80 12.26
N VAL A 286 -17.97 18.83 12.40
CA VAL A 286 -17.71 19.82 11.35
C VAL A 286 -16.23 19.88 11.02
N TYR A 287 -15.95 19.73 9.73
CA TYR A 287 -14.63 19.84 9.15
C TYR A 287 -14.55 21.06 8.24
N VAL A 288 -13.48 21.81 8.37
CA VAL A 288 -13.17 22.96 7.55
C VAL A 288 -11.80 22.77 6.93
N SER A 289 -11.74 23.04 5.63
CA SER A 289 -10.49 23.28 4.93
C SER A 289 -10.56 24.58 4.19
N ASP A 290 -9.52 25.39 4.30
CA ASP A 290 -9.40 26.57 3.47
C ASP A 290 -7.98 26.80 3.02
N ILE A 291 -7.85 27.50 1.90
CA ILE A 291 -6.58 27.95 1.39
C ILE A 291 -6.77 29.39 0.93
N VAL A 292 -5.89 30.27 1.38
CA VAL A 292 -5.98 31.72 1.17
C VAL A 292 -4.61 32.29 0.84
N ASP A 293 -4.56 33.12 -0.20
CA ASP A 293 -3.42 33.96 -0.54
C ASP A 293 -3.69 35.40 -0.10
N GLU A 294 -3.29 35.75 1.12
CA GLU A 294 -3.50 37.07 1.73
C GLU A 294 -2.62 38.16 1.08
N SER A 295 -1.64 37.76 0.25
CA SER A 295 -0.66 38.66 -0.36
C SER A 295 -1.16 39.41 -1.60
N ASN A 296 -2.26 38.96 -2.21
CA ASN A 296 -2.90 39.61 -3.37
C ASN A 296 -4.04 40.56 -2.98
#